data_AF-A0A4S4M2S2-F1
#
_entry.id   AF-A0A4S4M2S2-F1
#
_cell.length_a   1.000
_cell.length_b   1.000
_cell.length_c   1.000
_cell.angle_alpha   90.00
_cell.angle_beta   90.00
_cell.angle_gamma   90.00
#
_symmetry.space_group_name_H-M   'P 1'
#
loop_
_entity.id
_entity.type
_entity.pdbx_description
1 polymer ?
#
loop_
_entity_poly.entity_id
_entity_poly.type
_entity_poly.pdbx_seq_one_letter_code
_entity_poly.pdbx_strand_id
1 'polypeptide(L)'
;MSVGGYFIRAVNLPRFWYYWAHFIDFQTYAFDLLTYNDFHGLVLACATLEDGSCFCDYPSSLIAQGQCALAGDDVLQNLQISGISFGLYTSILLIIALVYRVLLYVVLVFKKR
;
A
#
# COMPACT_ATOMS: atom_id res chain seq x y z
N MET A 1 1.40 -7.83 10.39
CA MET A 1 2.60 -7.07 10.80
C MET A 1 2.20 -5.59 10.86
N SER A 2 2.78 -4.77 11.74
CA SER A 2 2.35 -3.35 11.90
C SER A 2 3.09 -2.36 11.00
N VAL A 3 4.09 -2.82 10.23
CA VAL A 3 4.98 -1.99 9.40
C VAL A 3 4.58 -1.96 7.92
N GLY A 4 3.53 -2.69 7.53
CA GLY A 4 3.09 -2.86 6.14
C GLY A 4 2.31 -1.69 5.54
N GLY A 5 2.20 -0.54 6.21
CA GLY A 5 1.58 0.68 5.65
C GLY A 5 0.08 0.86 5.90
N TYR A 6 -0.69 -0.22 6.10
CA TYR A 6 -2.15 -0.14 6.33
C TYR A 6 -2.54 0.53 7.66
N PHE A 7 -2.03 -0.01 8.80
CA PHE A 7 -2.37 0.52 10.12
C PHE A 7 -1.60 1.81 10.46
N ILE A 8 -0.32 1.85 10.09
CA ILE A 8 0.56 2.99 10.33
C ILE A 8 1.27 3.28 9.01
N ARG A 9 1.11 4.51 8.53
CA ARG A 9 1.78 4.99 7.33
C ARG A 9 3.30 5.03 7.54
N ALA A 10 4.07 4.78 6.49
CA ALA A 10 5.54 4.77 6.53
C ALA A 10 6.13 6.08 7.11
N VAL A 11 5.51 7.23 6.81
CA VAL A 11 5.92 8.56 7.32
C VAL A 11 5.77 8.72 8.84
N ASN A 12 4.86 7.96 9.46
CA ASN A 12 4.59 8.01 10.90
C ASN A 12 5.28 6.86 11.65
N LEU A 13 6.05 6.02 10.96
CA LEU A 13 6.72 4.88 11.55
C LEU A 13 7.93 5.35 12.38
N PRO A 14 8.15 4.83 13.60
CA PRO A 14 9.36 5.13 14.35
C PRO A 14 10.60 4.77 13.52
N ARG A 15 11.63 5.63 13.54
CA ARG A 15 12.86 5.47 12.74
C ARG A 15 13.47 4.08 12.87
N PHE A 16 13.41 3.49 14.07
CA PHE A 16 13.85 2.12 14.32
C PHE A 16 13.19 1.13 13.35
N TRP A 17 11.86 1.13 13.22
CA TRP A 17 11.15 0.19 12.35
C TRP A 17 11.25 0.55 10.87
N TYR A 18 11.38 1.84 10.55
CA TYR A 18 11.46 2.33 9.18
C TYR A 18 12.70 1.81 8.45
N TYR A 19 13.87 1.85 9.10
CA TYR A 19 15.13 1.56 8.39
C TYR A 19 15.39 0.09 8.10
N TRP A 20 14.81 -0.85 8.84
CA TRP A 20 15.07 -2.29 8.63
C TRP A 20 13.80 -3.09 8.35
N ALA A 21 12.75 -2.93 9.16
CA ALA A 21 11.59 -3.82 9.08
C ALA A 21 10.65 -3.46 7.93
N HIS A 22 10.43 -2.17 7.69
CA HIS A 22 9.49 -1.70 6.65
C HIS A 22 9.87 -2.21 5.25
N PHE A 23 11.17 -2.21 4.92
CA PHE A 23 11.67 -2.60 3.60
C PHE A 23 11.86 -4.11 3.42
N ILE A 24 11.92 -4.89 4.50
CA ILE A 24 12.04 -6.37 4.44
C ILE A 24 10.66 -7.02 4.37
N ASP A 25 9.63 -6.37 4.90
CA ASP A 25 8.28 -6.92 4.96
C ASP A 25 7.66 -7.02 3.56
N PHE A 26 7.40 -8.26 3.12
CA PHE A 26 6.71 -8.52 1.85
C PHE A 26 5.29 -7.94 1.84
N GLN A 27 4.66 -7.77 3.03
CA GLN A 27 3.32 -7.23 3.15
C GLN A 27 3.25 -5.78 2.68
N THR A 28 4.31 -4.98 2.87
CA THR A 28 4.40 -3.60 2.38
C THR A 28 4.21 -3.56 0.86
N TYR A 29 5.04 -4.30 0.13
CA TYR A 29 5.00 -4.30 -1.34
C TYR A 29 3.71 -4.92 -1.90
N ALA A 30 3.21 -5.97 -1.25
CA ALA A 30 1.97 -6.61 -1.67
C ALA A 30 0.75 -5.68 -1.44
N PHE A 31 0.71 -4.99 -0.30
CA PHE A 31 -0.35 -4.03 0.01
C PHE A 31 -0.35 -2.86 -0.97
N ASP A 32 0.81 -2.29 -1.26
CA ASP A 32 0.93 -1.18 -2.20
C ASP A 32 0.45 -1.57 -3.61
N LEU A 33 0.84 -2.76 -4.09
CA LEU A 33 0.41 -3.29 -5.39
C LEU A 33 -1.10 -3.55 -5.45
N LEU A 34 -1.67 -4.17 -4.42
CA LEU A 34 -3.11 -4.46 -4.35
C LEU A 34 -3.93 -3.17 -4.27
N THR A 35 -3.51 -2.24 -3.41
CA THR A 35 -4.19 -0.95 -3.23
C THR A 35 -4.15 -0.15 -4.53
N TYR A 36 -3.00 -0.08 -5.19
CA TYR A 36 -2.91 0.59 -6.49
C TYR A 36 -3.81 -0.09 -7.53
N ASN A 37 -3.78 -1.42 -7.63
CA ASN A 37 -4.62 -2.16 -8.58
C ASN A 37 -6.12 -1.89 -8.38
N ASP A 38 -6.57 -1.81 -7.13
CA ASP A 38 -8.00 -1.71 -6.81
C ASP A 38 -8.54 -0.28 -6.94
N PHE A 39 -7.72 0.75 -6.65
CA PHE A 39 -8.15 2.15 -6.68
C PHE A 39 -7.78 2.90 -7.96
N HIS A 40 -6.77 2.47 -8.71
CA HIS A 40 -6.34 3.20 -9.90
C HIS A 40 -7.44 3.23 -10.96
N GLY A 41 -7.87 4.44 -11.34
CA GLY A 41 -8.96 4.65 -12.30
C GLY A 41 -10.37 4.31 -11.79
N LEU A 42 -10.53 3.98 -10.50
CA LEU A 42 -11.84 3.79 -9.88
C LEU A 42 -12.44 5.13 -9.43
N VAL A 43 -13.76 5.27 -9.53
CA VAL A 43 -14.48 6.42 -8.96
C VAL A 43 -15.49 5.90 -7.94
N LEU A 44 -15.38 6.40 -6.72
CA LEU A 44 -16.21 6.03 -5.58
C LEU A 44 -17.25 7.12 -5.34
N ALA A 45 -18.52 6.74 -5.16
CA ALA A 45 -19.56 7.69 -4.79
C ALA A 45 -19.43 8.09 -3.32
N CYS A 46 -19.58 9.38 -3.02
CA CYS A 46 -19.54 9.89 -1.66
C CYS A 46 -20.94 10.05 -1.06
N ALA A 47 -21.02 10.10 0.28
CA ALA A 47 -22.27 10.34 0.97
C ALA A 47 -22.63 11.83 0.90
N THR A 48 -23.92 12.12 0.69
CA THR A 48 -24.48 13.46 0.83
C THR A 48 -25.06 13.62 2.23
N LEU A 49 -24.65 14.65 2.97
CA LEU A 49 -25.24 15.00 4.26
C LEU A 49 -26.63 15.63 4.09
N GLU A 50 -27.38 15.69 5.18
CA GLU A 50 -28.70 16.32 5.25
C GLU A 50 -28.68 17.80 4.82
N ASP A 51 -27.53 18.49 5.00
CA ASP A 51 -27.31 19.88 4.57
C ASP A 51 -27.04 20.02 3.05
N GLY A 52 -27.07 18.92 2.29
CA GLY A 52 -26.76 18.91 0.85
C GLY A 52 -25.25 18.99 0.53
N SER A 53 -24.39 18.96 1.54
CA SER A 53 -22.93 18.92 1.36
C SER A 53 -22.44 17.50 1.11
N CYS A 54 -21.40 17.36 0.27
CA CYS A 54 -20.75 16.08 0.00
C CYS A 54 -19.68 15.77 1.04
N PHE A 55 -19.71 14.55 1.58
CA PHE A 55 -18.71 14.05 2.51
C PHE A 55 -18.02 12.81 1.96
N CYS A 56 -16.72 12.95 1.75
CA CYS A 56 -15.82 11.87 1.37
C CYS A 56 -14.78 11.69 2.50
N ASP A 57 -14.38 10.45 2.78
CA ASP A 57 -13.37 10.14 3.80
C ASP A 57 -11.97 10.67 3.45
N TYR A 58 -11.71 10.86 2.16
CA TYR A 58 -10.47 11.42 1.63
C TYR A 58 -10.76 12.72 0.85
N PRO A 59 -9.81 13.67 0.82
CA PRO A 59 -9.98 14.88 0.03
C PRO A 59 -10.04 14.51 -1.45
N SER A 60 -11.14 14.87 -2.11
CA SER A 60 -11.34 14.59 -3.53
C SER A 60 -11.18 15.84 -4.39
N SER A 61 -10.55 15.67 -5.55
CA SER A 61 -10.44 16.68 -6.59
C SER A 61 -11.76 16.87 -7.36
N LEU A 62 -12.63 15.85 -7.35
CA LEU A 62 -13.93 15.82 -8.03
C LEU A 62 -14.99 16.70 -7.36
N ILE A 63 -14.92 16.89 -6.03
CA ILE A 63 -15.82 17.81 -5.31
C ILE A 63 -15.64 19.24 -5.83
N ALA A 64 -14.40 19.67 -6.09
CA ALA A 64 -14.13 20.99 -6.65
C ALA A 64 -14.72 21.19 -8.06
N GLN A 65 -15.03 20.10 -8.76
CA GLN A 65 -15.63 20.07 -10.09
C GLN A 65 -17.16 19.92 -10.04
N GLY A 66 -17.76 19.91 -8.84
CA GLY A 66 -19.20 19.77 -8.63
C GLY A 66 -19.73 18.33 -8.67
N GLN A 67 -18.84 17.33 -8.65
CA GLN A 67 -19.22 15.92 -8.60
C GLN A 67 -19.06 15.37 -7.17
N CYS A 68 -20.13 14.75 -6.64
CA CYS A 68 -20.13 14.13 -5.31
C CYS A 68 -19.46 12.74 -5.33
N ALA A 69 -18.20 12.72 -5.74
CA ALA A 69 -17.43 11.50 -5.95
C ALA A 69 -15.98 11.68 -5.49
N LEU A 70 -15.31 10.55 -5.30
CA LEU A 70 -13.92 10.42 -4.89
C LEU A 70 -13.18 9.60 -5.95
N ALA A 71 -12.14 10.19 -6.55
CA ALA A 71 -11.27 9.46 -7.44
C ALA A 71 -10.37 8.54 -6.60
N GLY A 72 -10.24 7.29 -7.00
CA GLY A 72 -9.31 6.37 -6.35
C GLY A 72 -7.86 6.84 -6.44
N ASP A 73 -7.50 7.60 -7.48
CA ASP A 73 -6.17 8.23 -7.60
C ASP A 73 -5.92 9.27 -6.49
N ASP A 74 -6.96 9.98 -6.03
CA ASP A 74 -6.85 10.89 -4.88
C ASP A 74 -6.57 10.09 -3.60
N VAL A 75 -7.19 8.91 -3.45
CA VAL A 75 -6.92 7.99 -2.32
C VAL A 75 -5.48 7.50 -2.38
N LEU A 76 -4.99 7.09 -3.55
CA LEU A 76 -3.60 6.66 -3.75
C LEU A 76 -2.59 7.77 -3.46
N GLN A 77 -2.93 9.03 -3.79
CA GLN A 77 -2.10 10.18 -3.47
C GLN A 77 -2.06 10.45 -1.95
N ASN A 78 -3.21 10.36 -1.27
CA ASN A 78 -3.28 10.50 0.19
C ASN A 78 -2.53 9.40 0.94
N LEU A 79 -2.53 8.18 0.39
CA LEU A 79 -1.76 7.05 0.91
C LEU A 79 -0.27 7.09 0.51
N GLN A 80 0.13 8.02 -0.37
CA GLN A 80 1.49 8.15 -0.92
C GLN A 80 1.95 6.92 -1.74
N ILE A 81 1.00 6.23 -2.36
CA ILE A 81 1.21 5.02 -3.18
C ILE A 81 1.12 5.34 -4.69
N SER A 82 0.75 6.57 -5.08
CA SER A 82 0.54 6.95 -6.49
C SER A 82 1.79 6.83 -7.38
N GLY A 83 3.00 6.89 -6.80
CA GLY A 83 4.27 6.84 -7.53
C GLY A 83 4.92 5.47 -7.62
N ILE A 84 4.25 4.37 -7.22
CA ILE A 84 4.87 3.05 -7.23
C ILE A 84 5.10 2.54 -8.66
N SER A 85 6.17 1.76 -8.83
CA SER A 85 6.44 1.04 -10.07
C SER A 85 6.09 -0.44 -9.91
N PHE A 86 5.05 -0.88 -10.61
CA PHE A 86 4.55 -2.26 -10.57
C PHE A 86 5.65 -3.30 -10.79
N GLY A 87 6.50 -3.08 -11.80
CA GLY A 87 7.59 -4.00 -12.13
C GLY A 87 8.62 -4.14 -11.03
N LEU A 88 9.02 -3.02 -10.41
CA LEU A 88 10.01 -3.00 -9.33
C LEU A 88 9.46 -3.74 -8.11
N TYR A 89 8.25 -3.41 -7.68
CA TYR A 89 7.64 -3.98 -6.47
C TYR A 89 7.38 -5.48 -6.63
N THR A 90 6.90 -5.91 -7.81
CA THR A 90 6.72 -7.32 -8.13
C THR A 90 8.05 -8.07 -8.12
N SER A 91 9.13 -7.46 -8.65
CA SER A 91 10.46 -8.07 -8.63
C SER A 91 11.01 -8.22 -7.21
N ILE A 92 10.80 -7.25 -6.33
CA ILE A 92 11.22 -7.32 -4.93
C ILE A 92 10.50 -8.48 -4.22
N LEU A 93 9.19 -8.63 -4.42
CA LEU A 93 8.42 -9.74 -3.84
C LEU A 93 8.97 -11.10 -4.26
N LEU A 94 9.33 -11.27 -5.54
CA LEU A 94 9.94 -12.50 -6.04
C LEU A 94 11.32 -12.75 -5.41
N ILE A 95 12.14 -11.70 -5.25
CA ILE A 95 13.45 -11.80 -4.61
C ILE A 95 13.29 -12.24 -3.14
N ILE A 96 12.38 -11.62 -2.39
CA ILE A 96 12.12 -11.97 -0.99
C ILE A 96 11.69 -13.43 -0.88
N ALA A 97 10.76 -13.88 -1.74
CA ALA A 97 10.31 -15.26 -1.77
C ALA A 97 11.45 -16.25 -2.06
N LEU A 98 12.32 -15.93 -3.03
CA LEU A 98 13.47 -16.75 -3.37
C LEU A 98 14.48 -16.83 -2.21
N VAL A 99 14.79 -15.71 -1.56
CA VAL A 99 15.70 -15.65 -0.41
C VAL A 99 15.18 -16.52 0.73
N TYR A 100 13.91 -16.42 1.10
CA TYR A 100 13.34 -17.28 2.15
C TYR A 100 13.37 -18.76 1.79
N ARG A 101 13.14 -19.13 0.52
CA ARG A 101 13.24 -20.52 0.05
C ARG A 101 14.67 -21.04 0.14
N VAL A 102 15.66 -20.25 -0.26
CA VAL A 102 17.09 -20.61 -0.18
C VAL A 102 17.52 -20.74 1.28
N LEU A 103 17.17 -19.79 2.15
CA LEU A 103 17.48 -19.85 3.57
C LEU A 103 16.88 -21.11 4.23
N LEU A 104 15.62 -21.42 3.94
CA LEU A 104 14.98 -22.64 4.42
C LEU A 104 15.71 -23.90 3.92
N TYR A 105 16.06 -23.95 2.64
CA TYR A 105 16.82 -25.06 2.06
C TYR A 105 18.18 -25.24 2.75
N VAL A 106 18.92 -24.15 2.96
CA VAL A 106 20.22 -24.16 3.65
C VAL A 106 20.08 -24.71 5.07
N VAL A 107 19.09 -24.26 5.84
CA VAL A 107 18.81 -24.77 7.19
C VAL A 107 18.50 -26.27 7.17
N LEU A 108 17.70 -26.73 6.21
CA LEU A 108 17.37 -28.16 6.07
C LEU A 108 18.60 -29.02 5.71
N VAL A 109 19.49 -28.52 4.85
CA VAL A 109 20.74 -29.21 4.50
C VAL A 109 21.68 -29.30 5.69
N PHE A 110 21.82 -28.22 6.46
CA PHE A 110 22.64 -28.22 7.68
C PHE A 110 22.07 -29.10 8.80
N LYS A 111 20.74 -29.23 8.89
CA LYS A 111 20.09 -30.12 9.87
C LYS A 111 20.13 -31.60 9.48
N LYS A 112 20.22 -31.91 8.17
CA LYS A 112 20.31 -33.28 7.66
C LYS A 112 21.73 -33.85 7.78
N ARG A 113 22.75 -32.98 7.80
CA ARG A 113 24.12 -33.35 8.21
C ARG A 113 24.21 -33.48 9.72
#